data_AF-A0A5A7X4T5-F1
#
_entry.id   AF-A0A5A7X4T5-F1
#
_cell.length_a   1.000
_cell.length_b   1.000
_cell.length_c   1.000
_cell.angle_alpha   90.00
_cell.angle_beta   90.00
_cell.angle_gamma   90.00
#
_symmetry.space_group_name_H-M   'P 1'
#
loop_
_entity.id
_entity.type
_entity.pdbx_description
1 polymer ?
#
loop_
_entity_poly.entity_id
_entity_poly.type
_entity_poly.pdbx_seq_one_letter_code
_entity_poly.pdbx_strand_id
1 'polypeptide(L)'
;MPSGGAEHAQAGRGDVAVLDSSPEDAAQVASDILEQAPTGEYPYLTELTTERVLQGDCHFGDEFEVGLDLLLDSLERAIER
;
A
#
# COMPACT_ATOMS: atom_id res chain seq x y z
N MET A 1 12.45 13.59 -39.45
CA MET A 1 13.11 12.51 -38.69
C MET A 1 12.77 12.72 -37.22
N PRO A 2 12.14 11.74 -36.55
CA PRO A 2 11.43 11.96 -35.28
C PRO A 2 12.35 12.00 -34.07
N SER A 3 11.93 12.82 -33.11
CA SER A 3 12.41 12.98 -31.74
C SER A 3 12.07 11.76 -30.87
N GLY A 4 12.80 11.66 -29.75
CA GLY A 4 12.75 10.68 -28.66
C GLY A 4 11.50 9.81 -28.56
N GLY A 5 11.71 8.50 -28.67
CA GLY A 5 10.73 7.47 -28.35
C GLY A 5 11.30 6.56 -27.26
N ALA A 6 10.62 6.57 -26.11
CA ALA A 6 10.52 5.54 -25.07
C ALA A 6 11.58 4.41 -25.03
N GLU A 7 12.41 4.43 -23.99
CA GLU A 7 12.90 3.20 -23.37
C GLU A 7 12.33 3.10 -21.95
N HIS A 8 11.08 2.64 -21.86
CA HIS A 8 10.63 1.91 -20.68
C HIS A 8 10.92 0.43 -20.95
N ALA A 9 12.16 0.04 -20.68
CA ALA A 9 12.58 -1.35 -20.74
C ALA A 9 12.01 -2.10 -19.53
N GLN A 10 10.87 -2.77 -19.73
CA GLN A 10 10.34 -3.75 -18.78
C GLN A 10 11.22 -4.99 -18.80
N ALA A 11 12.01 -5.22 -17.74
CA ALA A 11 12.79 -6.43 -17.58
C ALA A 11 12.80 -6.89 -16.11
N GLY A 12 12.47 -8.17 -15.90
CA GLY A 12 12.91 -8.92 -14.72
C GLY A 12 11.80 -9.52 -13.86
N ARG A 13 11.47 -10.79 -14.13
CA ARG A 13 10.85 -11.68 -13.14
C ARG A 13 11.85 -11.97 -12.02
N GLY A 14 11.36 -11.89 -10.77
CA GLY A 14 11.83 -12.71 -9.66
C GLY A 14 12.93 -12.09 -8.80
N ASP A 15 12.52 -11.55 -7.65
CA ASP A 15 13.05 -11.88 -6.33
C ASP A 15 12.08 -11.28 -5.30
N VAL A 16 11.72 -12.03 -4.26
CA VAL A 16 10.96 -11.49 -3.13
C VAL A 16 11.94 -10.63 -2.33
N ALA A 17 12.17 -9.42 -2.84
CA ALA A 17 12.93 -8.39 -2.16
C ALA A 17 12.14 -8.00 -0.91
N VAL A 18 12.82 -8.08 0.24
CA VAL A 18 12.38 -7.51 1.51
C VAL A 18 11.93 -6.06 1.26
N LEU A 19 10.73 -5.74 1.76
CA LEU A 19 9.99 -4.49 1.61
C LEU A 19 10.84 -3.23 1.82
N ASP A 20 11.50 -2.74 0.77
CA ASP A 20 11.68 -1.31 0.57
C ASP A 20 10.54 -0.85 -0.35
N SER A 21 9.30 -1.01 0.12
CA SER A 21 8.12 -0.58 -0.62
C SER A 21 7.96 0.92 -0.42
N SER A 22 8.49 1.70 -1.36
CA SER A 22 8.17 3.12 -1.47
C SER A 22 6.65 3.30 -1.56
N PRO A 23 6.07 4.38 -0.99
CA PRO A 23 4.65 4.69 -1.17
C PRO A 23 4.20 4.66 -2.64
N GLU A 24 5.09 5.01 -3.57
CA GLU A 24 4.84 5.00 -5.01
C GLU A 24 4.72 3.57 -5.58
N ASP A 25 5.55 2.63 -5.13
CA ASP A 25 5.46 1.22 -5.54
C ASP A 25 4.18 0.58 -5.00
N ALA A 26 3.80 0.92 -3.76
CA ALA A 26 2.55 0.49 -3.16
C ALA A 26 1.33 1.04 -3.93
N ALA A 27 1.38 2.31 -4.35
CA ALA A 27 0.34 2.93 -5.17
C ALA A 27 0.18 2.24 -6.53
N GLN A 28 1.29 1.92 -7.20
CA GLN A 28 1.25 1.22 -8.49
C GLN A 28 0.62 -0.17 -8.37
N VAL A 29 1.07 -0.98 -7.39
CA VAL A 29 0.51 -2.31 -7.17
C VAL A 29 -0.97 -2.24 -6.79
N ALA A 30 -1.37 -1.28 -5.97
CA ALA A 30 -2.76 -1.12 -5.57
C ALA A 30 -3.66 -0.69 -6.76
N SER A 31 -3.14 0.13 -7.68
CA SER A 31 -3.82 0.47 -8.93
C SER A 31 -4.02 -0.78 -9.80
N ASP A 32 -2.98 -1.58 -10.00
CA ASP A 32 -3.03 -2.80 -10.81
C ASP A 32 -4.05 -3.83 -10.26
N ILE A 33 -4.18 -3.90 -8.92
CA ILE A 33 -5.17 -4.73 -8.23
C ILE A 33 -6.59 -4.20 -8.48
N LEU A 34 -6.82 -2.89 -8.36
CA LEU A 34 -8.15 -2.30 -8.59
C LEU A 34 -8.61 -2.43 -10.03
N GLU A 35 -7.72 -2.32 -11.02
CA GLU A 35 -8.07 -2.50 -12.44
C GLU A 35 -8.59 -3.91 -12.74
N GLN A 36 -8.12 -4.91 -12.00
CA GLN A 36 -8.50 -6.31 -12.15
C GLN A 36 -9.63 -6.73 -11.19
N ALA A 37 -9.97 -5.89 -10.21
CA ALA A 37 -10.99 -6.19 -9.21
C ALA A 37 -12.40 -6.09 -9.81
N PRO A 38 -13.29 -7.05 -9.53
CA PRO A 38 -14.70 -6.95 -9.91
C PRO A 38 -15.34 -5.71 -9.29
N THR A 39 -15.92 -4.85 -10.14
CA THR A 39 -16.56 -3.60 -9.69
C THR A 39 -17.69 -3.89 -8.70
N GLY A 40 -17.60 -3.29 -7.50
CA GLY A 40 -18.63 -3.38 -6.47
C GLY A 40 -18.51 -4.59 -5.53
N GLU A 41 -17.55 -5.49 -5.72
CA GLU A 41 -17.38 -6.66 -4.85
C GLU A 41 -16.53 -6.34 -3.60
N TYR A 42 -15.63 -5.36 -3.70
CA TYR A 42 -14.74 -4.94 -2.62
C TYR A 42 -14.81 -3.43 -2.35
N PRO A 43 -15.98 -2.90 -1.93
CA PRO A 43 -16.17 -1.46 -1.76
C PRO A 43 -15.17 -0.84 -0.77
N TYR A 44 -14.89 -1.51 0.35
CA TYR A 44 -13.94 -1.02 1.35
C TYR A 44 -12.48 -1.10 0.90
N LEU A 45 -12.15 -2.04 0.00
CA LEU A 45 -10.82 -2.10 -0.59
C LEU A 45 -10.63 -0.95 -1.58
N THR A 46 -11.66 -0.66 -2.39
CA THR A 46 -11.65 0.49 -3.29
C THR A 46 -11.50 1.80 -2.52
N GLU A 47 -12.25 1.98 -1.43
CA GLU A 47 -12.15 3.13 -0.52
C GLU A 47 -10.74 3.25 0.06
N LEU A 48 -10.20 2.20 0.69
CA LEU A 48 -8.85 2.19 1.25
C LEU A 48 -7.80 2.58 0.20
N THR A 49 -7.86 1.98 -0.98
CA THR A 49 -6.87 2.25 -2.03
C THR A 49 -6.98 3.68 -2.55
N THR A 50 -8.20 4.17 -2.83
CA THR A 50 -8.39 5.51 -3.41
C THR A 50 -8.17 6.64 -2.41
N GLU A 51 -8.54 6.45 -1.15
CA GLU A 51 -8.47 7.49 -0.13
C GLU A 51 -7.15 7.50 0.65
N ARG A 52 -6.43 6.37 0.72
CA ARG A 52 -5.20 6.25 1.52
C ARG A 52 -3.99 5.93 0.66
N VAL A 53 -4.03 4.82 -0.08
CA VAL A 53 -2.84 4.31 -0.77
C VAL A 53 -2.43 5.21 -1.95
N LEU A 54 -3.40 5.64 -2.76
CA LEU A 54 -3.15 6.48 -3.94
C LEU A 54 -2.91 7.96 -3.62
N GLN A 55 -3.14 8.42 -2.38
CA GLN A 55 -2.82 9.80 -1.99
C GLN A 55 -1.31 10.03 -1.85
N GLY A 56 -0.51 8.96 -1.78
CA GLY A 56 0.96 9.03 -1.83
C GLY A 56 1.63 9.59 -0.57
N ASP A 57 0.84 10.06 0.39
CA ASP A 57 1.23 10.51 1.72
C ASP A 57 1.07 9.42 2.79
N CYS A 58 0.65 8.20 2.39
CA CYS A 58 0.56 7.03 3.25
C CYS A 58 1.96 6.54 3.64
N HIS A 59 2.51 7.15 4.69
CA HIS A 59 3.67 6.62 5.37
C HIS A 59 3.23 5.50 6.31
N PHE A 60 3.32 4.24 5.85
CA PHE A 60 2.99 3.04 6.65
C PHE A 60 3.63 2.98 8.06
N GLY A 61 4.69 3.76 8.29
CA GLY A 61 5.33 3.90 9.60
C GLY A 61 4.51 4.72 10.60
N ASP A 62 3.69 5.66 10.14
CA ASP A 62 2.90 6.55 10.99
C ASP A 62 1.75 5.80 11.69
N GLU A 63 1.23 4.74 11.06
CA GLU A 63 0.20 3.89 11.67
C GLU A 63 0.76 2.91 12.69
N PHE A 64 2.07 2.63 12.67
CA PHE A 64 2.69 1.65 13.58
C PHE A 64 2.59 2.11 15.03
N GLU A 65 2.89 3.38 15.31
CA GLU A 65 2.82 3.93 16.68
C GLU A 65 1.39 3.85 17.22
N VAL A 66 0.40 4.25 16.41
CA VAL A 66 -1.02 4.16 16.78
C VAL A 66 -1.43 2.72 17.09
N GLY A 67 -1.02 1.76 16.26
CA GLY A 67 -1.33 0.34 16.48
C GLY A 67 -0.65 -0.22 17.74
N LEU A 68 0.59 0.19 18.01
CA LEU A 68 1.33 -0.21 19.20
C LEU A 68 0.68 0.33 20.47
N ASP A 69 0.29 1.60 20.49
CA ASP A 69 -0.42 2.21 21.62
C ASP A 69 -1.72 1.46 21.93
N LEU A 70 -2.53 1.17 20.90
CA LEU A 70 -3.76 0.38 21.06
C LEU A 70 -3.50 -1.00 21.67
N LEU A 71 -2.42 -1.67 21.24
CA LEU A 71 -2.06 -2.97 21.76
C LEU A 71 -1.61 -2.90 23.22
N LEU A 72 -0.74 -1.96 23.56
CA LEU A 72 -0.25 -1.77 24.92
C LEU A 72 -1.38 -1.39 25.88
N ASP A 73 -2.27 -0.48 25.49
CA ASP A 73 -3.46 -0.11 26.26
C ASP A 73 -4.36 -1.32 26.51
N SER A 74 -4.53 -2.19 25.51
CA SER A 74 -5.35 -3.39 25.65
C SER A 74 -4.75 -4.39 26.65
N LEU A 75 -3.42 -4.52 26.66
CA LEU A 75 -2.70 -5.42 27.55
C LEU A 75 -2.72 -4.92 28.99
N GLU A 76 -2.53 -3.63 29.21
CA GLU A 76 -2.62 -3.00 30.53
C GLU A 76 -4.00 -3.28 31.14
N ARG A 77 -5.08 -3.00 30.39
CA ARG A 77 -6.46 -3.28 30.81
C ARG A 77 -6.76 -4.76 31.04
N ALA A 78 -6.04 -5.66 30.38
CA ALA A 78 -6.22 -7.11 30.54
C ALA A 78 -5.56 -7.63 31.83
N ILE A 79 -4.45 -7.01 32.25
CA ILE A 79 -3.68 -7.40 33.44
C ILE A 79 -4.27 -6.81 34.73
N GLU A 80 -5.04 -5.72 34.64
CA GLU A 80 -5.76 -5.11 35.76
C GLU A 80 -7.04 -5.86 36.19
N ARG A 81 -7.31 -7.05 35.60
CA ARG A 81 -8.43 -7.93 35.96
C ARG A 81 -8.03 -8.99 36.98
#